data_AF-A0A6P8IUE8-F1
#
_entry.id   AF-A0A6P8IUE8-F1
#
_cell.length_a   1.000
_cell.length_b   1.000
_cell.length_c   1.000
_cell.angle_alpha   90.00
_cell.angle_beta   90.00
_cell.angle_gamma   90.00
#
_symmetry.space_group_name_H-M   'P 1'
#
loop_
_entity.id
_entity.type
_entity.pdbx_description
1 polymer ?
#
loop_
_entity_poly.entity_id
_entity_poly.type
_entity_poly.pdbx_seq_one_letter_code
_entity_poly.pdbx_strand_id
1 'polypeptide(L)'
;MTLEWGLSDLQKLEINGCAVSNVGGLKSSDHRSKEIKVLDDLVVTNGIVVKGGEEALSKTIAEKDSRVVSLEKLVEQDKNIQEIEMKEFNENHAKNMKKLDEECEREINEADRNFKIKITEIIEKNEGSKQVITTPTKENLNISYCQSYIRQVCLILQANMYHIVLPDQFAEDLPYKVKDIEEDKDFLDEDERQKAWKRWESLKEKLCWDPPLKRTLKMLQKEGNSMNKPEVLTVEEAERVAEELNKQGRLRGRTSYKKVKKIIKMWKISTTLV
;
A
#
# COMPACT_ATOMS: atom_id res chain seq x y z
N MET A 1 -15.74 17.01 -29.03
CA MET A 1 -15.11 18.05 -28.19
C MET A 1 -15.91 18.11 -26.91
N THR A 2 -15.25 18.01 -25.74
CA THR A 2 -15.75 18.14 -24.33
C THR A 2 -16.83 17.13 -23.90
N LEU A 3 -16.51 16.12 -23.06
CA LEU A 3 -16.24 16.09 -21.60
C LEU A 3 -17.51 15.74 -20.81
N GLU A 4 -17.53 14.57 -20.19
CA GLU A 4 -17.97 14.38 -18.79
C GLU A 4 -17.44 13.04 -18.24
N TRP A 5 -16.88 13.10 -17.04
CA TRP A 5 -16.41 11.96 -16.25
C TRP A 5 -17.56 11.42 -15.40
N GLY A 6 -17.59 10.11 -15.15
CA GLY A 6 -18.54 9.52 -14.20
C GLY A 6 -18.19 8.09 -13.82
N LEU A 7 -17.20 7.95 -12.93
CA LEU A 7 -17.07 6.91 -11.89
C LEU A 7 -17.86 5.60 -12.10
N SER A 8 -17.16 4.56 -12.57
CA SER A 8 -17.45 3.18 -12.19
C SER A 8 -16.17 2.57 -11.64
N ASP A 9 -16.31 1.73 -10.61
CA ASP A 9 -15.30 0.86 -9.99
C ASP A 9 -14.86 1.18 -8.55
N LEU A 10 -15.58 2.06 -7.84
CA LEU A 10 -15.36 2.28 -6.38
C LEU A 10 -16.61 2.05 -5.51
N GLN A 11 -17.39 1.00 -5.78
CA GLN A 11 -18.51 0.60 -4.91
C GLN A 11 -18.66 -0.92 -4.67
N LYS A 12 -17.58 -1.71 -4.73
CA LYS A 12 -17.64 -3.15 -4.38
C LYS A 12 -16.59 -3.63 -3.37
N LEU A 13 -16.07 -2.74 -2.54
CA LEU A 13 -15.23 -3.11 -1.40
C LEU A 13 -15.74 -2.43 -0.13
N GLU A 14 -16.92 -2.85 0.31
CA GLU A 14 -17.42 -2.62 1.67
C GLU A 14 -18.26 -3.82 2.10
N ILE A 15 -17.61 -4.98 2.26
CA ILE A 15 -18.11 -6.03 3.15
C ILE A 15 -16.89 -6.55 3.91
N ASN A 16 -16.58 -5.90 5.03
CA ASN A 16 -16.01 -6.53 6.23
C ASN A 16 -15.84 -5.46 7.30
N GLY A 17 -16.79 -5.41 8.24
CA GLY A 17 -16.65 -4.57 9.43
C GLY A 17 -17.97 -4.13 10.02
N CYS A 18 -18.81 -5.06 10.48
CA CYS A 18 -19.73 -4.72 11.56
C CYS A 18 -20.00 -5.94 12.42
N ALA A 19 -19.43 -5.90 13.63
CA ALA A 19 -19.87 -6.70 14.74
C ALA A 19 -21.34 -6.37 15.02
N VAL A 20 -22.22 -7.37 14.94
CA VAL A 20 -23.54 -7.30 15.58
C VAL A 20 -23.53 -8.27 16.75
N SER A 21 -23.42 -7.66 17.93
CA SER A 21 -23.79 -8.22 19.21
C SER A 21 -25.20 -8.80 19.20
N ASN A 22 -25.28 -10.08 19.57
CA ASN A 22 -26.16 -10.70 20.57
C ASN A 22 -27.66 -10.33 20.66
N VAL A 23 -28.45 -11.38 20.96
CA VAL A 23 -29.82 -11.43 21.51
C VAL A 23 -30.99 -11.43 20.51
N GLY A 24 -31.42 -12.63 20.14
CA GLY A 24 -32.74 -12.92 19.58
C GLY A 24 -33.16 -14.35 19.96
N GLY A 25 -33.82 -14.47 21.10
CA GLY A 25 -34.06 -15.73 21.80
C GLY A 25 -34.87 -16.78 21.02
N LEU A 26 -34.53 -18.03 21.33
CA LEU A 26 -35.36 -19.22 21.19
C LEU A 26 -36.83 -18.95 21.54
N LYS A 27 -37.70 -18.86 20.52
CA LYS A 27 -39.15 -19.04 20.65
C LYS A 27 -39.72 -19.72 19.40
N SER A 28 -39.51 -21.02 19.26
CA SER A 28 -40.22 -21.83 18.24
C SER A 28 -40.62 -23.23 18.74
N SER A 29 -40.08 -23.68 19.88
CA SER A 29 -40.43 -24.99 20.45
C SER A 29 -41.76 -24.98 21.23
N ASP A 30 -42.21 -23.82 21.73
CA ASP A 30 -43.32 -23.73 22.69
C ASP A 30 -44.72 -23.65 22.02
N HIS A 31 -44.79 -23.41 20.71
CA HIS A 31 -46.07 -23.40 19.97
C HIS A 31 -46.49 -24.80 19.51
N ARG A 32 -45.55 -25.67 19.11
CA ARG A 32 -45.88 -27.06 18.70
C ARG A 32 -46.35 -27.93 19.87
N SER A 33 -45.86 -27.66 21.08
CA SER A 33 -46.25 -28.43 22.27
C SER A 33 -47.69 -28.14 22.73
N LYS A 34 -48.25 -26.97 22.36
CA LYS A 34 -49.63 -26.58 22.68
C LYS A 34 -50.65 -27.12 21.67
N GLU A 35 -50.28 -27.24 20.39
CA GLU A 35 -51.15 -27.84 19.37
C GLU A 35 -51.27 -29.37 19.52
N ILE A 36 -50.20 -30.06 19.96
CA ILE A 36 -50.23 -31.51 20.20
C ILE A 36 -51.15 -31.87 21.38
N LYS A 37 -51.23 -31.03 22.43
CA LYS A 37 -52.14 -31.27 23.56
C LYS A 37 -53.62 -31.08 23.22
N VAL A 38 -53.94 -30.19 22.27
CA VAL A 38 -55.34 -29.95 21.85
C VAL A 38 -55.87 -31.09 20.98
N LEU A 39 -54.99 -31.85 20.32
CA LEU A 39 -55.36 -33.02 19.53
C LEU A 39 -55.56 -34.29 20.36
N ASP A 40 -54.86 -34.43 21.49
CA ASP A 40 -55.01 -35.60 22.38
C ASP A 40 -56.34 -35.58 23.17
N ASP A 41 -56.80 -34.39 23.59
CA ASP A 41 -58.05 -34.26 24.35
C ASP A 41 -59.31 -34.42 23.48
N LEU A 42 -59.22 -34.29 22.15
CA LEU A 42 -60.39 -34.47 21.26
C LEU A 42 -60.64 -35.94 20.87
N VAL A 43 -59.64 -36.81 21.04
CA VAL A 43 -59.73 -38.24 20.68
C VAL A 43 -60.38 -39.07 21.80
N VAL A 44 -60.35 -38.60 23.05
CA VAL A 44 -60.89 -39.36 24.20
C VAL A 44 -62.43 -39.34 24.26
N THR A 45 -63.12 -38.37 23.64
CA THR A 45 -64.58 -38.20 23.83
C THR A 45 -65.48 -38.73 22.73
N ASN A 46 -64.96 -39.20 21.59
CA ASN A 46 -65.82 -39.79 20.55
C ASN A 46 -65.29 -41.16 20.14
N GLY A 47 -65.85 -42.20 20.77
CA GLY A 47 -65.78 -43.56 20.28
C GLY A 47 -66.49 -43.68 18.93
N ILE A 48 -65.80 -43.33 17.86
CA ILE A 48 -66.15 -43.68 16.48
C ILE A 48 -64.95 -44.43 15.92
N VAL A 49 -65.16 -45.73 15.71
CA VAL A 49 -64.24 -46.62 15.01
C VAL A 49 -63.95 -46.03 13.63
N VAL A 50 -62.76 -45.47 13.43
CA VAL A 50 -62.23 -45.14 12.09
C VAL A 50 -61.00 -46.01 11.82
N LYS A 51 -61.22 -47.33 11.81
CA LYS A 51 -60.18 -48.32 11.45
C LYS A 51 -59.56 -48.09 10.06
N GLY A 52 -60.22 -47.33 9.17
CA GLY A 52 -59.67 -46.96 7.86
C GLY A 52 -58.85 -45.65 7.83
N GLY A 53 -58.95 -44.81 8.85
CA GLY A 53 -58.29 -43.50 8.90
C GLY A 53 -56.90 -43.56 9.52
N GLU A 54 -56.73 -44.37 10.56
CA GLU A 54 -55.44 -44.60 11.22
C GLU A 54 -54.44 -45.30 10.29
N GLU A 55 -54.90 -46.27 9.51
CA GLU A 55 -54.05 -46.98 8.53
C GLU A 55 -53.64 -46.07 7.36
N ALA A 56 -54.54 -45.22 6.88
CA ALA A 56 -54.25 -44.23 5.84
C ALA A 56 -53.27 -43.14 6.32
N LEU A 57 -53.43 -42.67 7.57
CA LEU A 57 -52.51 -41.74 8.21
C LEU A 57 -51.14 -42.36 8.45
N SER A 58 -51.09 -43.60 8.96
CA SER A 58 -49.84 -44.34 9.18
C SER A 58 -49.09 -44.56 7.87
N LYS A 59 -49.79 -44.85 6.77
CA LYS A 59 -49.19 -44.99 5.43
C LYS A 59 -48.66 -43.66 4.90
N THR A 60 -49.38 -42.57 5.13
CA THR A 60 -48.96 -41.22 4.72
C THR A 60 -47.75 -40.72 5.51
N ILE A 61 -47.66 -41.05 6.81
CA ILE A 61 -46.50 -40.74 7.65
C ILE A 61 -45.30 -41.54 7.18
N ALA A 62 -45.44 -42.85 6.96
CA ALA A 62 -44.35 -43.69 6.43
C ALA A 62 -43.86 -43.21 5.06
N GLU A 63 -44.75 -42.73 4.19
CA GLU A 63 -44.39 -42.15 2.89
C GLU A 63 -43.63 -40.82 3.03
N LYS A 64 -44.05 -39.96 3.96
CA LYS A 64 -43.37 -38.70 4.27
C LYS A 64 -41.99 -38.93 4.89
N ASP A 65 -41.87 -39.88 5.82
CA ASP A 65 -40.60 -40.22 6.47
C ASP A 65 -39.61 -40.79 5.44
N SER A 66 -40.08 -41.65 4.53
CA SER A 66 -39.28 -42.15 3.39
C SER A 66 -38.79 -41.02 2.47
N ARG A 67 -39.64 -40.02 2.22
CA ARG A 67 -39.26 -38.82 1.44
C ARG A 67 -38.25 -37.94 2.19
N VAL A 68 -38.38 -37.78 3.50
CA VAL A 68 -37.42 -37.04 4.33
C VAL A 68 -36.05 -37.69 4.28
N VAL A 69 -35.97 -39.01 4.50
CA VAL A 69 -34.71 -39.77 4.41
C VAL A 69 -34.07 -39.63 3.01
N SER A 70 -34.88 -39.64 1.96
CA SER A 70 -34.40 -39.45 0.59
C SER A 70 -33.86 -38.03 0.34
N LEU A 71 -34.53 -37.00 0.88
CA LEU A 71 -34.09 -35.61 0.78
C LEU A 71 -32.82 -35.35 1.60
N GLU A 72 -32.72 -35.91 2.81
CA GLU A 72 -31.51 -35.81 3.63
C GLU A 72 -30.29 -36.39 2.90
N LYS A 73 -30.48 -37.53 2.22
CA LYS A 73 -29.43 -38.14 1.40
C LYS A 73 -29.01 -37.24 0.23
N LEU A 74 -29.95 -36.57 -0.45
CA LEU A 74 -29.65 -35.63 -1.54
C LEU A 74 -28.92 -34.39 -1.04
N VAL A 75 -29.35 -33.82 0.10
CA VAL A 75 -28.69 -32.67 0.72
C VAL A 75 -27.25 -33.01 1.11
N GLU A 76 -27.02 -34.22 1.64
CA GLU A 76 -25.68 -34.66 2.00
C GLU A 76 -24.80 -34.90 0.76
N GLN A 77 -25.37 -35.37 -0.34
CA GLN A 77 -24.67 -35.50 -1.62
C GLN A 77 -24.31 -34.12 -2.20
N ASP A 78 -25.23 -33.15 -2.18
CA ASP A 78 -24.97 -31.79 -2.65
C ASP A 78 -23.87 -31.09 -1.84
N LYS A 79 -23.85 -31.26 -0.51
CA LYS A 79 -22.76 -30.74 0.34
C LYS A 79 -21.40 -31.31 -0.06
N ASN A 80 -21.33 -32.63 -0.27
CA ASN A 80 -20.09 -33.27 -0.68
C ASN A 80 -19.63 -32.79 -2.07
N ILE A 81 -20.56 -32.58 -3.01
CA ILE A 81 -20.23 -32.03 -4.33
C ILE A 81 -19.69 -30.61 -4.21
N GLN A 82 -20.34 -29.74 -3.43
CA GLN A 82 -19.89 -28.36 -3.21
C GLN A 82 -18.51 -28.30 -2.55
N GLU A 83 -18.21 -29.20 -1.61
CA GLU A 83 -16.90 -29.27 -0.98
C GLU A 83 -15.80 -29.68 -1.96
N ILE A 84 -16.09 -30.65 -2.85
CA ILE A 84 -15.18 -31.06 -3.92
C ILE A 84 -14.93 -29.91 -4.91
N GLU A 85 -15.98 -29.24 -5.37
CA GLU A 85 -15.87 -28.10 -6.28
C GLU A 85 -15.08 -26.94 -5.67
N MET A 86 -15.32 -26.62 -4.40
CA MET A 86 -14.58 -25.57 -3.69
C MET A 86 -13.10 -25.93 -3.53
N LYS A 87 -12.79 -27.21 -3.28
CA LYS A 87 -11.41 -27.68 -3.19
C LYS A 87 -10.70 -27.61 -4.54
N GLU A 88 -11.35 -28.05 -5.62
CA GLU A 88 -10.80 -27.99 -6.97
C GLU A 88 -10.60 -26.54 -7.44
N PHE A 89 -11.55 -25.65 -7.13
CA PHE A 89 -11.42 -24.22 -7.40
C PHE A 89 -10.20 -23.61 -6.68
N ASN A 90 -10.03 -23.90 -5.39
CA ASN A 90 -8.89 -23.40 -4.61
C ASN A 90 -7.55 -23.92 -5.13
N GLU A 91 -7.48 -25.20 -5.50
CA GLU A 91 -6.28 -25.80 -6.08
C GLU A 91 -5.92 -25.18 -7.45
N ASN A 92 -6.92 -24.94 -8.30
CA ASN A 92 -6.71 -24.30 -9.60
C ASN A 92 -6.32 -22.82 -9.44
N HIS A 93 -6.94 -22.10 -8.52
CA HIS A 93 -6.58 -20.73 -8.21
C HIS A 93 -5.13 -20.62 -7.70
N ALA A 94 -4.71 -21.50 -6.79
CA ALA A 94 -3.35 -21.55 -6.28
C ALA A 94 -2.33 -21.86 -7.39
N LYS A 95 -2.63 -22.82 -8.28
CA LYS A 95 -1.77 -23.13 -9.45
C LYS A 95 -1.64 -21.95 -10.41
N ASN A 96 -2.74 -21.25 -10.69
CA ASN A 96 -2.74 -20.09 -11.57
C ASN A 96 -1.97 -18.92 -10.96
N MET A 97 -2.09 -18.71 -9.66
CA MET A 97 -1.33 -17.66 -8.96
C MET A 97 0.17 -17.93 -8.99
N LYS A 98 0.57 -19.18 -8.74
CA LYS A 98 1.97 -19.58 -8.85
C LYS A 98 2.52 -19.38 -10.26
N LYS A 99 1.76 -19.71 -11.30
CA LYS A 99 2.16 -19.48 -12.69
C LYS A 99 2.33 -17.99 -13.02
N LEU A 100 1.44 -17.14 -12.50
CA LEU A 100 1.50 -15.70 -12.71
C LEU A 100 2.72 -15.08 -12.00
N ASP A 101 3.03 -15.53 -10.78
CA ASP A 101 4.23 -15.09 -10.06
C ASP A 101 5.51 -15.49 -10.83
N GLU A 102 5.58 -16.73 -11.29
CA GLU A 102 6.71 -17.21 -12.11
C GLU A 102 6.84 -16.45 -13.44
N GLU A 103 5.73 -16.04 -14.05
CA GLU A 103 5.72 -15.23 -15.28
C GLU A 103 6.19 -13.79 -15.01
N CYS A 104 5.70 -13.17 -13.93
CA CYS A 104 6.12 -11.86 -13.50
C CYS A 104 7.62 -11.81 -13.18
N GLU A 105 8.14 -12.82 -12.47
CA GLU A 105 9.58 -12.93 -12.20
C GLU A 105 10.40 -13.07 -13.50
N ARG A 106 9.93 -13.84 -14.49
CA ARG A 106 10.60 -13.94 -15.79
C ARG A 106 10.66 -12.58 -16.51
N GLU A 107 9.55 -11.85 -16.56
CA GLU A 107 9.50 -10.52 -17.19
C GLU A 107 10.43 -9.51 -16.50
N ILE A 108 10.46 -9.51 -15.17
CA ILE A 108 11.36 -8.64 -14.39
C ILE A 108 12.83 -8.96 -14.70
N ASN A 109 13.18 -10.26 -14.72
CA ASN A 109 14.55 -10.70 -15.02
C ASN A 109 14.98 -10.40 -16.46
N GLU A 110 14.06 -10.52 -17.42
CA GLU A 110 14.30 -10.17 -18.82
C GLU A 110 14.48 -8.65 -18.99
N ALA A 111 13.65 -7.84 -18.33
CA ALA A 111 13.79 -6.39 -18.32
C ALA A 111 15.14 -5.95 -17.71
N ASP A 112 15.59 -6.59 -16.62
CA ASP A 112 16.89 -6.29 -16.00
C ASP A 112 18.07 -6.67 -16.91
N ARG A 113 18.01 -7.83 -17.58
CA ARG A 113 19.01 -8.21 -18.59
C ARG A 113 19.07 -7.21 -19.74
N ASN A 114 17.92 -6.85 -20.30
CA ASN A 114 17.83 -5.89 -21.40
C ASN A 114 18.34 -4.50 -21.00
N PHE A 115 18.10 -4.10 -19.75
CA PHE A 115 18.63 -2.86 -19.20
C PHE A 115 20.16 -2.89 -19.05
N LYS A 116 20.72 -4.01 -18.55
CA LYS A 116 22.17 -4.20 -18.43
C LYS A 116 22.86 -4.18 -19.80
N ILE A 117 22.31 -4.85 -20.80
CA ILE A 117 22.85 -4.85 -22.18
C ILE A 117 22.90 -3.41 -22.72
N LYS A 118 21.82 -2.65 -22.60
CA LYS A 118 21.79 -1.24 -23.05
C LYS A 118 22.81 -0.36 -22.33
N ILE A 119 23.07 -0.59 -21.04
CA ILE A 119 24.12 0.13 -20.31
C ILE A 119 25.50 -0.22 -20.87
N THR A 120 25.79 -1.50 -21.09
CA THR A 120 27.07 -1.93 -21.67
C THR A 120 27.29 -1.33 -23.06
N GLU A 121 26.28 -1.34 -23.93
CA GLU A 121 26.34 -0.73 -25.26
C GLU A 121 26.62 0.79 -25.21
N ILE A 122 26.08 1.51 -24.22
CA ILE A 122 26.35 2.93 -24.01
C ILE A 122 27.79 3.15 -23.54
N ILE A 123 28.29 2.28 -22.66
CA ILE A 123 29.67 2.36 -22.17
C ILE A 123 30.66 2.11 -23.33
N GLU A 124 30.44 1.06 -24.13
CA GLU A 124 31.29 0.73 -25.28
C GLU A 124 31.26 1.83 -26.36
N LYS A 125 30.10 2.43 -26.65
CA LYS A 125 30.01 3.60 -27.55
C LYS A 125 30.76 4.82 -27.04
N ASN A 126 30.81 5.00 -25.71
CA ASN A 126 31.56 6.09 -25.11
C ASN A 126 33.08 5.82 -25.07
N GLU A 127 33.51 4.56 -24.98
CA GLU A 127 34.93 4.19 -25.05
C GLU A 127 35.53 4.36 -26.46
N GLY A 128 34.74 4.16 -27.53
CA GLY A 128 35.12 4.50 -28.91
C GLY A 128 35.17 6.01 -29.20
N SER A 129 34.56 6.82 -28.33
CA SER A 129 34.47 8.28 -28.44
C SER A 129 35.47 8.96 -27.50
N LYS A 130 36.74 8.52 -27.48
CA LYS A 130 37.84 9.29 -26.89
C LYS A 130 38.08 10.55 -27.72
N GLN A 131 37.19 11.53 -27.59
CA GLN A 131 37.55 12.91 -27.85
C GLN A 131 38.70 13.26 -26.92
N VAL A 132 39.74 13.83 -27.53
CA VAL A 132 40.92 14.39 -26.88
C VAL A 132 40.50 15.09 -25.60
N ILE A 133 40.92 14.53 -24.46
CA ILE A 133 40.85 15.20 -23.18
C ILE A 133 41.78 16.41 -23.31
N THR A 134 41.20 17.54 -23.68
CA THR A 134 41.76 18.82 -23.32
C THR A 134 41.84 18.82 -21.80
N THR A 135 43.05 18.96 -21.28
CA THR A 135 43.31 19.14 -19.85
C THR A 135 42.26 20.06 -19.24
N PRO A 136 41.59 19.68 -18.14
CA PRO A 136 40.60 20.55 -17.54
C PRO A 136 41.32 21.82 -17.08
N THR A 137 41.01 22.93 -17.72
CA THR A 137 41.17 24.24 -17.12
C THR A 137 40.48 24.17 -15.75
N LYS A 138 41.10 24.78 -14.75
CA LYS A 138 40.80 24.73 -13.31
C LYS A 138 39.40 25.25 -12.90
N GLU A 139 38.44 25.30 -13.82
CA GLU A 139 37.17 26.02 -13.72
C GLU A 139 35.93 25.11 -13.66
N ASN A 140 36.01 23.84 -14.08
CA ASN A 140 34.85 22.93 -14.04
C ASN A 140 34.89 22.04 -12.79
N LEU A 141 33.94 22.22 -11.87
CA LEU A 141 33.80 21.33 -10.71
C LEU A 141 33.55 19.89 -11.17
N ASN A 142 34.17 18.94 -10.48
CA ASN A 142 33.95 17.53 -10.72
C ASN A 142 32.47 17.17 -10.50
N ILE A 143 31.83 16.52 -11.47
CA ILE A 143 30.42 16.07 -11.39
C ILE A 143 30.16 15.27 -10.12
N SER A 144 31.08 14.36 -9.76
CA SER A 144 30.95 13.52 -8.58
C SER A 144 30.93 14.35 -7.30
N TYR A 145 31.78 15.39 -7.20
CA TYR A 145 31.75 16.33 -6.09
C TYR A 145 30.41 17.06 -6.05
N CYS A 146 29.98 17.62 -7.19
CA CYS A 146 28.73 18.36 -7.30
C CYS A 146 27.51 17.54 -6.88
N GLN A 147 27.38 16.31 -7.38
CA GLN A 147 26.29 15.40 -7.02
C GLN A 147 26.32 15.02 -5.53
N SER A 148 27.50 14.76 -4.99
CA SER A 148 27.66 14.40 -3.57
C SER A 148 27.33 15.57 -2.65
N TYR A 149 27.66 16.79 -3.07
CA TYR A 149 27.30 18.02 -2.38
C TYR A 149 25.77 18.22 -2.32
N ILE A 150 25.08 18.12 -3.45
CA ILE A 150 23.60 18.24 -3.48
C ILE A 150 22.93 17.10 -2.69
N ARG A 151 23.48 15.88 -2.75
CA ARG A 151 23.03 14.76 -1.93
C ARG A 151 23.11 15.10 -0.44
N GLN A 152 24.22 15.66 0.02
CA GLN A 152 24.41 16.03 1.41
C GLN A 152 23.45 17.15 1.85
N VAL A 153 23.23 18.18 1.01
CA VAL A 153 22.20 19.22 1.23
C VAL A 153 20.82 18.58 1.42
N CYS A 154 20.46 17.61 0.59
CA CYS A 154 19.16 16.92 0.72
C CYS A 154 19.04 16.13 2.02
N LEU A 155 20.11 15.46 2.46
CA LEU A 155 20.13 14.70 3.71
C LEU A 155 19.95 15.62 4.93
N ILE A 156 20.72 16.71 4.99
CA ILE A 156 20.64 17.67 6.10
C ILE A 156 19.27 18.35 6.12
N LEU A 157 18.72 18.73 4.96
CA LEU A 157 17.36 19.26 4.91
C LEU A 157 16.35 18.29 5.55
N GLN A 158 16.41 17.00 5.22
CA GLN A 158 15.47 16.03 5.79
C GLN A 158 15.70 15.78 7.29
N ALA A 159 16.95 15.77 7.74
CA ALA A 159 17.29 15.71 9.16
C ALA A 159 16.75 16.92 9.92
N ASN A 160 16.96 18.14 9.41
CA ASN A 160 16.42 19.37 10.01
C ASN A 160 14.89 19.35 10.04
N MET A 161 14.25 18.90 8.95
CA MET A 161 12.80 18.78 8.91
C MET A 161 12.30 17.81 9.99
N TYR A 162 12.99 16.69 10.21
CA TYR A 162 12.64 15.75 11.26
C TYR A 162 12.83 16.36 12.64
N HIS A 163 14.01 16.93 12.91
CA HIS A 163 14.33 17.56 14.19
C HIS A 163 13.33 18.65 14.60
N ILE A 164 12.88 19.48 13.65
CA ILE A 164 11.88 20.52 13.92
C ILE A 164 10.51 19.93 14.30
N VAL A 165 10.12 18.79 13.71
CA VAL A 165 8.78 18.20 13.92
C VAL A 165 8.76 17.29 15.14
N LEU A 166 9.80 16.49 15.30
CA LEU A 166 9.97 15.42 16.27
C LEU A 166 11.30 15.59 17.03
N PRO A 167 11.48 16.69 17.78
CA PRO A 167 12.76 16.98 18.41
C PRO A 167 13.22 15.90 19.40
N ASP A 168 12.28 15.35 20.18
CA ASP A 168 12.58 14.35 21.20
C ASP A 168 12.93 12.97 20.61
N GLN A 169 12.62 12.72 19.34
CA GLN A 169 12.95 11.48 18.62
C GLN A 169 14.18 11.63 17.71
N PHE A 170 14.79 12.82 17.68
CA PHE A 170 15.90 13.10 16.79
C PHE A 170 17.24 12.55 17.34
N ALA A 171 18.03 11.96 16.45
CA ALA A 171 19.34 11.40 16.68
C ALA A 171 20.24 11.72 15.48
N GLU A 172 21.37 12.37 15.72
CA GLU A 172 22.23 12.97 14.69
C GLU A 172 22.74 11.97 13.64
N ASP A 173 22.93 10.70 14.03
CA ASP A 173 23.51 9.66 13.18
C ASP A 173 22.51 8.95 12.24
N LEU A 174 21.21 9.28 12.32
CA LEU A 174 20.17 8.59 11.55
C LEU A 174 19.85 9.27 10.20
N PRO A 175 19.70 8.49 9.11
CA PRO A 175 19.36 9.02 7.79
C PRO A 175 17.84 9.23 7.65
N TYR A 176 17.34 10.35 8.20
CA TYR A 176 15.93 10.71 8.15
C TYR A 176 15.40 10.98 6.73
N LYS A 177 14.14 10.62 6.52
CA LYS A 177 13.36 10.90 5.32
C LYS A 177 12.03 11.56 5.71
N VAL A 178 11.45 12.29 4.77
CA VAL A 178 10.12 12.90 4.94
C VAL A 178 9.04 11.87 5.28
N LYS A 179 9.15 10.64 4.77
CA LYS A 179 8.22 9.57 5.11
C LYS A 179 8.29 9.20 6.60
N ASP A 180 9.47 9.29 7.20
CA ASP A 180 9.67 8.92 8.61
C ASP A 180 8.98 9.96 9.49
N ILE A 181 9.00 11.24 9.09
CA ILE A 181 8.18 12.28 9.74
C ILE A 181 6.68 11.91 9.67
N GLU A 182 6.19 11.50 8.50
CA GLU A 182 4.77 11.14 8.30
C GLU A 182 4.37 9.90 9.13
N GLU A 183 5.23 8.89 9.21
CA GLU A 183 5.01 7.63 9.92
C GLU A 183 5.19 7.78 11.45
N ASP A 184 6.26 8.43 11.90
CA ASP A 184 6.66 8.44 13.33
C ASP A 184 5.71 9.29 14.20
N LYS A 185 5.03 10.27 13.60
CA LYS A 185 4.01 11.07 14.30
C LYS A 185 2.83 10.24 14.79
N ASP A 186 2.51 9.15 14.10
CA ASP A 186 1.34 8.34 14.43
C ASP A 186 1.57 7.44 15.66
N PHE A 187 2.83 7.24 16.06
CA PHE A 187 3.22 6.46 17.23
C PHE A 187 3.35 7.28 18.52
N LEU A 188 3.14 8.60 18.46
CA LEU A 188 3.17 9.47 19.63
C LEU A 188 1.86 9.41 20.43
N ASP A 189 1.92 9.83 21.69
CA ASP A 189 0.72 10.08 22.49
C ASP A 189 -0.14 11.21 21.87
N GLU A 190 -1.39 11.33 22.30
CA GLU A 190 -2.35 12.28 21.69
C GLU A 190 -1.84 13.72 21.71
N ASP A 191 -1.30 14.16 22.85
CA ASP A 191 -0.87 15.54 23.05
C ASP A 191 0.36 15.88 22.21
N GLU A 192 1.36 15.01 22.18
CA GLU A 192 2.58 15.23 21.39
C GLU A 192 2.32 15.01 19.90
N ARG A 193 1.44 14.08 19.53
CA ARG A 193 0.96 13.93 18.15
C ARG A 193 0.34 15.23 17.65
N GLN A 194 -0.56 15.85 18.41
CA GLN A 194 -1.16 17.13 18.01
C GLN A 194 -0.14 18.26 17.87
N LYS A 195 0.86 18.33 18.77
CA LYS A 195 1.95 19.31 18.65
C LYS A 195 2.80 19.04 17.41
N ALA A 196 3.17 17.79 17.15
CA ALA A 196 3.96 17.40 15.99
C ALA A 196 3.20 17.68 14.67
N TRP A 197 1.88 17.47 14.63
CA TRP A 197 1.05 17.88 13.50
C TRP A 197 1.10 19.39 13.26
N LYS A 198 0.95 20.21 14.31
CA LYS A 198 1.06 21.68 14.20
C LYS A 198 2.45 22.11 13.72
N ARG A 199 3.53 21.52 14.26
CA ARG A 199 4.91 21.76 13.80
C ARG A 199 5.08 21.40 12.33
N TRP A 200 4.52 20.26 11.90
CA TRP A 200 4.60 19.82 10.51
C TRP A 200 3.88 20.72 9.53
N GLU A 201 2.63 21.12 9.84
CA GLU A 201 1.88 22.05 8.99
C GLU A 201 2.59 23.41 8.89
N SER A 202 3.05 23.96 10.02
CA SER A 202 3.79 25.22 10.03
C SER A 202 5.11 25.12 9.26
N LEU A 203 5.83 24.00 9.38
CA LEU A 203 7.07 23.77 8.64
C LEU A 203 6.82 23.68 7.13
N LYS A 204 5.77 22.96 6.71
CA LYS A 204 5.38 22.87 5.29
C LYS A 204 5.08 24.24 4.71
N GLU A 205 4.38 25.09 5.45
CA GLU A 205 4.09 26.48 5.04
C GLU A 205 5.38 27.30 4.89
N LYS A 206 6.22 27.33 5.94
CA LYS A 206 7.49 28.08 5.94
C LYS A 206 8.44 27.67 4.81
N LEU A 207 8.51 26.37 4.52
CA LEU A 207 9.34 25.84 3.45
C LEU A 207 8.69 25.95 2.06
N CYS A 208 7.41 26.32 1.98
CA CYS A 208 6.61 26.20 0.76
C CYS A 208 6.69 24.77 0.19
N TRP A 209 6.51 23.79 1.07
CA TRP A 209 6.59 22.36 0.78
C TRP A 209 5.61 21.94 -0.31
N ASP A 210 6.05 21.05 -1.19
CA ASP A 210 5.27 20.55 -2.32
C ASP A 210 5.46 19.03 -2.43
N PRO A 211 4.39 18.20 -2.37
CA PRO A 211 4.51 16.74 -2.32
C PRO A 211 5.41 16.09 -3.39
N PRO A 212 5.46 16.54 -4.66
CA PRO A 212 6.40 16.05 -5.66
C PRO A 212 7.87 16.18 -5.28
N LEU A 213 8.25 17.12 -4.39
CA LEU A 213 9.62 17.29 -3.92
C LEU A 213 10.13 16.07 -3.14
N LYS A 214 9.24 15.30 -2.50
CA LYS A 214 9.59 14.02 -1.85
C LYS A 214 10.30 13.08 -2.84
N ARG A 215 9.79 12.99 -4.07
CA ARG A 215 10.42 12.17 -5.13
C ARG A 215 11.70 12.80 -5.65
N THR A 216 11.76 14.13 -5.78
CA THR A 216 12.97 14.85 -6.20
C THR A 216 14.12 14.64 -5.22
N LEU A 217 13.89 14.77 -3.91
CA LEU A 217 14.89 14.51 -2.87
C LEU A 217 15.44 13.08 -2.96
N LYS A 218 14.54 12.09 -3.10
CA LYS A 218 14.91 10.67 -3.25
C LYS A 218 15.78 10.43 -4.49
N MET A 219 15.53 11.12 -5.60
CA MET A 219 16.35 10.99 -6.80
C MET A 219 17.74 11.62 -6.62
N LEU A 220 17.80 12.86 -6.11
CA LEU A 220 19.06 13.57 -5.88
C LEU A 220 19.98 12.83 -4.90
N GLN A 221 19.41 12.17 -3.88
CA GLN A 221 20.19 11.38 -2.92
C GLN A 221 20.74 10.07 -3.48
N LYS A 222 20.14 9.53 -4.54
CA LYS A 222 20.65 8.33 -5.23
C LYS A 222 21.82 8.64 -6.16
N GLU A 223 21.92 9.88 -6.64
CA GLU A 223 22.83 10.26 -7.72
C GLU A 223 24.24 10.68 -7.25
N GLY A 224 24.64 10.45 -6.00
CA GLY A 224 25.94 10.85 -5.45
C GLY A 224 26.89 9.69 -5.14
N ASN A 225 28.20 9.93 -5.23
CA ASN A 225 29.22 8.98 -4.77
C ASN A 225 29.43 9.14 -3.25
N SER A 226 29.26 8.08 -2.47
CA SER A 226 29.39 8.13 -1.00
C SER A 226 30.80 8.50 -0.51
N MET A 227 31.81 8.39 -1.37
CA MET A 227 33.22 8.62 -1.02
C MET A 227 33.63 10.10 -1.04
N ASN A 228 32.87 10.98 -1.69
CA ASN A 228 33.18 12.40 -1.77
C ASN A 228 32.28 13.19 -0.81
N LYS A 229 32.64 13.23 0.47
CA LYS A 229 31.95 14.05 1.48
C LYS A 229 32.55 15.45 1.50
N PRO A 230 31.80 16.52 1.17
CA PRO A 230 32.25 17.89 1.41
C PRO A 230 32.44 18.10 2.92
N GLU A 231 33.56 18.69 3.33
CA GLU A 231 33.83 18.97 4.75
C GLU A 231 32.93 20.07 5.32
N VAL A 232 32.61 21.09 4.52
CA VAL A 232 31.79 22.24 4.94
C VAL A 232 30.75 22.52 3.86
N LEU A 233 29.50 22.72 4.29
CA LEU A 233 28.39 23.06 3.41
C LEU A 233 28.00 24.52 3.62
N THR A 234 28.11 25.32 2.56
CA THR A 234 27.60 26.69 2.49
C THR A 234 26.50 26.83 1.43
N VAL A 235 25.68 27.88 1.54
CA VAL A 235 24.61 28.15 0.56
C VAL A 235 25.21 28.58 -0.77
N GLU A 236 26.24 29.41 -0.74
CA GLU A 236 26.93 29.93 -1.90
C GLU A 236 27.54 28.79 -2.74
N GLU A 237 28.14 27.81 -2.06
CA GLU A 237 28.69 26.63 -2.70
C GLU A 237 27.59 25.72 -3.26
N ALA A 238 26.47 25.56 -2.54
CA ALA A 238 25.32 24.81 -3.04
C ALA A 238 24.77 25.42 -4.33
N GLU A 239 24.67 26.75 -4.40
CA GLU A 239 24.23 27.46 -5.59
C GLU A 239 25.23 27.28 -6.74
N ARG A 240 26.53 27.46 -6.48
CA ARG A 240 27.59 27.25 -7.48
C ARG A 240 27.58 25.84 -8.06
N VAL A 241 27.45 24.84 -7.20
CA VAL A 241 27.36 23.42 -7.59
C VAL A 241 26.10 23.16 -8.43
N ALA A 242 24.96 23.73 -8.04
CA ALA A 242 23.71 23.55 -8.78
C ALA A 242 23.78 24.20 -10.17
N GLU A 243 24.41 25.38 -10.28
CA GLU A 243 24.69 26.02 -11.56
C GLU A 243 25.58 25.14 -12.44
N GLU A 244 26.61 24.53 -11.88
CA GLU A 244 27.53 23.68 -12.62
C GLU A 244 26.84 22.40 -13.13
N LEU A 245 26.04 21.73 -12.28
CA LEU A 245 25.22 20.60 -12.71
C LEU A 245 24.22 20.98 -13.80
N ASN A 246 23.67 22.20 -13.76
CA ASN A 246 22.78 22.70 -14.79
C ASN A 246 23.51 22.98 -16.12
N LYS A 247 24.67 23.64 -16.07
CA LYS A 247 25.51 23.91 -17.25
C LYS A 247 25.90 22.62 -17.96
N GLN A 248 26.24 21.59 -17.20
CA GLN A 248 26.56 20.26 -17.73
C GLN A 248 25.33 19.42 -18.11
N GLY A 249 24.12 20.00 -18.04
CA GLY A 249 22.89 19.35 -18.47
C GLY A 249 22.43 18.20 -17.59
N ARG A 250 22.93 18.08 -16.35
CA ARG A 250 22.56 17.02 -15.40
C ARG A 250 21.22 17.27 -14.71
N LEU A 251 20.80 18.53 -14.57
CA LEU A 251 19.56 18.90 -13.89
C LEU A 251 18.37 19.01 -14.86
N ARG A 252 17.56 17.96 -14.99
CA ARG A 252 16.41 17.92 -15.92
C ARG A 252 15.17 17.26 -15.29
N GLY A 253 13.99 17.53 -15.85
CA GLY A 253 12.74 16.86 -15.49
C GLY A 253 12.40 16.94 -13.99
N ARG A 254 12.47 15.79 -13.30
CA ARG A 254 12.16 15.70 -11.85
C ARG A 254 13.24 16.31 -10.96
N THR A 255 14.48 16.42 -11.43
CA THR A 255 15.63 17.04 -10.74
C THR A 255 16.06 18.35 -11.42
N SER A 256 15.11 19.07 -12.03
CA SER A 256 15.41 20.33 -12.74
C SER A 256 16.06 21.39 -11.85
N TYR A 257 16.84 22.28 -12.46
CA TYR A 257 17.56 23.35 -11.76
C TYR A 257 16.66 24.19 -10.85
N LYS A 258 15.46 24.54 -11.32
CA LYS A 258 14.43 25.24 -10.52
C LYS A 258 14.08 24.50 -9.22
N LYS A 259 13.95 23.18 -9.28
CA LYS A 259 13.64 22.35 -8.09
C LYS A 259 14.83 22.24 -7.15
N VAL A 260 16.04 22.10 -7.68
CA VAL A 260 17.28 22.09 -6.88
C VAL A 260 17.46 23.43 -6.16
N LYS A 261 17.28 24.58 -6.84
CA LYS A 261 17.28 25.90 -6.19
C LYS A 261 16.25 26.02 -5.08
N LYS A 262 15.04 25.48 -5.29
CA LYS A 262 13.98 25.45 -4.26
C LYS A 262 14.44 24.64 -3.04
N ILE A 263 15.08 23.49 -3.24
CA ILE A 263 15.63 22.66 -2.17
C ILE A 263 16.74 23.38 -1.41
N ILE A 264 17.67 24.05 -2.10
CA ILE A 264 18.74 24.85 -1.45
C ILE A 264 18.14 25.96 -0.60
N LYS A 265 17.11 26.65 -1.09
CA LYS A 265 16.39 27.68 -0.32
C LYS A 265 15.70 27.08 0.90
N MET A 266 15.05 25.93 0.76
CA MET A 266 14.43 25.21 1.88
C MET A 266 15.47 24.82 2.94
N TRP A 267 16.62 24.31 2.49
CA TRP A 267 17.74 23.97 3.37
C TRP A 267 18.22 25.19 4.16
N LYS A 268 18.48 26.32 3.49
CA LYS A 268 18.84 27.60 4.14
C LYS A 268 17.82 28.04 5.20
N ILE A 269 16.52 27.88 4.93
CA ILE A 269 15.48 28.21 5.91
C ILE A 269 15.50 27.22 7.07
N SER A 270 15.65 25.93 6.78
CA SER A 270 15.66 24.88 7.82
C SER A 270 16.80 25.06 8.82
N THR A 271 17.97 25.52 8.37
CA THR A 271 19.13 25.78 9.26
C THR A 271 18.94 26.96 10.20
N THR A 272 17.95 27.83 9.93
CA THR A 272 17.58 28.93 10.86
C THR A 272 16.44 28.56 11.81
N LEU A 273 15.83 27.38 11.62
CA LEU A 273 14.68 26.91 12.39
C LEU A 273 15.05 25.81 13.38
N VAL A 274 16.20 25.16 13.18
CA VAL A 274 16.87 24.27 14.15
C VAL A 274 17.72 25.13 15.07
#